data_AF-A0A6A4S7T6-F1
#
_entry.id   AF-A0A6A4S7T6-F1
#
_cell.length_a   1.000
_cell.length_b   1.000
_cell.length_c   1.000
_cell.angle_alpha   90.00
_cell.angle_beta   90.00
_cell.angle_gamma   90.00
#
_symmetry.space_group_name_H-M   'P 1'
#
loop_
_entity.id
_entity.type
_entity.pdbx_description
1 polymer ?
#
loop_
_entity_poly.entity_id
_entity_poly.type
_entity_poly.pdbx_seq_one_letter_code
_entity_poly.pdbx_strand_id
1 'polypeptide(L)'
;MDRGCVKLPGTIQETQKVWLGRRRFITYNYGRVMVVKKKTAKVEAVALDAENLHKLLASLSVDGGGDVVGQVAQTLHSCLELSDPVQQIQLVKKAGSQLEALSEEQPDGALLEACLHTLALVYTSLQPKNPLRRAIASALGSVPAWLRERTVDCLCACLSDSLSNSGSDKHPHIVDTITACLDGFPLVLQFLHRRLGEYLHQNSGLAGRHIAQAQLMHSCLAAVKTSMLVVQRSQEAISAALQAEQRHREVEDTLSSLLSCYVHILADEEFIQSVQSTAGMAVVLLIRSAMGSSDEVAAVVCSLLQGSVQGLDLAPQWLAERCVGLCTSGRPPGVSLYLCHGVLAMLSWKAALPGPQWEQLLLLVPNTLLDLDVSVKESSTALVVARVLTLWSGAALDCLQGASQPCSPRLLQSLGGGSEMHRHLLEHIYSHWEHPLDGVRHQTRSLFHNLLLLHQHTNPSTSDPTEDSYITELTQSLLGLEWHMRGKYGSLGCLVELYGAGYLLSIQPHLPSFLLGLMDDQNLAPYASDLLERLFVSHKAQLATDTAAATETTEDWMELWHGTWVTPLLQVLCRARLDQTTYILDYFLPKLLRCSPSSLAHMVHALQDTSPCSTGKDTNIHPIYM
;
A
#
# COMPACT_ATOMS: atom_id res chain seq x y z
N MET A 1 24.10 -29.07 -37.78
CA MET A 1 22.99 -30.00 -38.03
C MET A 1 22.38 -30.39 -36.70
N ASP A 2 21.89 -29.44 -35.91
CA ASP A 2 20.74 -28.55 -36.10
C ASP A 2 19.57 -29.08 -35.28
N ARG A 3 19.45 -28.56 -34.05
CA ARG A 3 18.17 -28.40 -33.39
C ARG A 3 18.02 -26.92 -33.08
N GLY A 4 17.33 -26.23 -33.97
CA GLY A 4 16.90 -24.86 -33.76
C GLY A 4 15.83 -24.82 -32.66
N CYS A 5 16.02 -23.93 -31.70
CA CYS A 5 14.96 -23.47 -30.81
C CYS A 5 14.95 -21.95 -30.91
N VAL A 6 14.00 -21.45 -31.70
CA VAL A 6 13.74 -20.03 -31.92
C VAL A 6 13.15 -19.45 -30.63
N LYS A 7 13.85 -18.49 -30.01
CA LYS A 7 13.28 -17.62 -28.96
C LYS A 7 12.71 -16.36 -29.63
N LEU A 8 11.43 -16.11 -29.41
CA LEU A 8 10.79 -14.80 -29.58
C LEU A 8 10.50 -14.18 -28.20
N PRO A 9 10.39 -12.84 -28.08
CA PRO A 9 10.69 -12.13 -26.84
C PRO A 9 9.45 -11.70 -26.02
N GLY A 10 9.60 -11.83 -24.70
CA GLY A 10 9.33 -10.80 -23.68
C GLY A 10 8.00 -10.05 -23.69
N THR A 11 7.02 -10.57 -22.95
CA THR A 11 5.92 -9.76 -22.41
C THR A 11 6.37 -9.17 -21.07
N ILE A 12 6.39 -7.85 -20.97
CA ILE A 12 6.67 -7.08 -19.75
C ILE A 12 5.48 -7.24 -18.81
N GLN A 13 5.64 -7.99 -17.72
CA GLN A 13 4.72 -7.96 -16.58
C GLN A 13 5.24 -6.94 -15.56
N GLU A 14 4.63 -5.76 -15.57
CA GLU A 14 4.70 -4.77 -14.49
C GLU A 14 4.16 -5.38 -13.19
N THR A 15 5.07 -5.72 -12.27
CA THR A 15 4.70 -6.20 -10.93
C THR A 15 4.52 -4.99 -10.01
N GLN A 16 3.29 -4.49 -9.91
CA GLN A 16 2.88 -3.61 -8.81
C GLN A 16 2.94 -4.39 -7.48
N LYS A 17 4.07 -4.32 -6.78
CA LYS A 17 4.16 -4.76 -5.38
C LYS A 17 3.46 -3.73 -4.48
N VAL A 18 2.25 -4.08 -4.07
CA VAL A 18 1.49 -3.44 -3.00
C VAL A 18 2.29 -3.55 -1.70
N TRP A 19 2.74 -2.41 -1.17
CA TRP A 19 3.34 -2.29 0.15
C TRP A 19 2.26 -2.51 1.23
N LEU A 20 2.03 -3.76 1.61
CA LEU A 20 1.22 -4.11 2.78
C LEU A 20 2.08 -3.94 4.05
N GLY A 21 1.67 -3.00 4.90
CA GLY A 21 2.24 -2.77 6.21
C GLY A 21 2.23 -4.05 7.07
N ARG A 22 3.41 -4.40 7.59
CA ARG A 22 3.71 -5.29 8.73
C ARG A 22 2.51 -6.10 9.29
N ARG A 23 2.37 -7.37 8.86
CA ARG A 23 1.73 -8.41 9.69
C ARG A 23 2.75 -8.89 10.73
N ARG A 24 2.53 -8.59 12.02
CA ARG A 24 3.19 -9.32 13.11
C ARG A 24 2.49 -10.67 13.24
N PHE A 25 3.17 -11.75 12.89
CA PHE A 25 2.78 -13.07 13.36
C PHE A 25 3.15 -13.17 14.85
N ILE A 26 2.15 -13.29 15.71
CA ILE A 26 2.31 -13.66 17.11
C ILE A 26 2.38 -15.19 17.14
N THR A 27 3.57 -15.75 17.33
CA THR A 27 3.73 -17.14 17.76
C THR A 27 3.96 -17.14 19.26
N TYR A 28 3.01 -17.68 20.02
CA TYR A 28 3.21 -18.07 21.42
C TYR A 28 4.24 -19.21 21.46
N ASN A 29 5.33 -19.02 22.19
CA ASN A 29 6.24 -20.11 22.55
C ASN A 29 6.57 -20.02 24.04
N TYR A 30 6.16 -21.07 24.75
CA TYR A 30 6.48 -21.31 26.16
C TYR A 30 7.99 -21.46 26.37
N GLY A 31 8.48 -20.83 27.44
CA GLY A 31 9.74 -21.05 28.16
C GLY A 31 10.90 -21.80 27.49
N ARG A 32 11.93 -21.04 27.08
CA ARG A 32 13.36 -21.38 27.28
C ARG A 32 14.21 -20.13 27.09
N VAL A 33 14.98 -19.77 28.12
CA VAL A 33 15.99 -18.71 28.05
C VAL A 33 17.08 -19.15 27.05
N MET A 34 17.08 -18.55 25.87
CA MET A 34 18.14 -18.70 24.87
C MET A 34 19.02 -17.45 24.95
N VAL A 35 20.27 -17.61 25.39
CA VAL A 35 21.28 -16.56 25.31
C VAL A 35 21.51 -16.24 23.84
N VAL A 36 21.02 -15.09 23.38
CA VAL A 36 21.24 -14.60 22.02
C VAL A 36 22.73 -14.29 21.87
N LYS A 37 23.47 -15.16 21.17
CA LYS A 37 24.84 -14.86 20.72
C LYS A 37 24.79 -13.59 19.85
N LYS A 38 25.44 -12.52 20.34
CA LYS A 38 25.65 -11.25 19.64
C LYS A 38 26.25 -11.53 18.26
N LYS A 39 25.50 -11.31 17.18
CA LYS A 39 26.02 -11.41 15.79
C LYS A 39 27.17 -10.42 15.66
N THR A 40 28.40 -10.93 15.55
CA THR A 40 29.59 -10.12 15.27
C THR A 40 29.45 -9.47 13.90
N ALA A 41 29.65 -8.15 13.82
CA ALA A 41 29.61 -7.42 12.56
C ALA A 41 30.73 -7.92 11.64
N LYS A 42 30.39 -8.38 10.43
CA LYS A 42 31.40 -8.66 9.39
C LYS A 42 32.05 -7.33 9.02
N VAL A 43 33.38 -7.27 9.10
CA VAL A 43 34.17 -6.15 8.62
C VAL A 43 34.45 -6.41 7.14
N GLU A 44 33.81 -5.66 6.26
CA GLU A 44 33.97 -5.79 4.80
C GLU A 44 34.81 -4.62 4.29
N ALA A 45 35.72 -4.87 3.34
CA ALA A 45 36.57 -3.83 2.74
C ALA A 45 35.76 -2.96 1.77
N VAL A 46 36.30 -1.80 1.40
CA VAL A 46 35.72 -0.95 0.35
C VAL A 46 35.57 -1.74 -0.96
N ALA A 47 34.35 -1.82 -1.48
CA ALA A 47 34.06 -2.41 -2.78
C ALA A 47 33.49 -1.32 -3.71
N LEU A 48 34.35 -0.73 -4.53
CA LEU A 48 34.00 0.22 -5.58
C LEU A 48 34.17 -0.47 -6.94
N ASP A 49 33.44 -0.01 -7.96
CA ASP A 49 33.73 -0.44 -9.33
C ASP A 49 35.11 0.04 -9.79
N ALA A 50 35.69 -0.67 -10.76
CA ALA A 50 37.06 -0.44 -11.20
C ALA A 50 37.25 0.97 -11.81
N GLU A 51 36.22 1.53 -12.43
CA GLU A 51 36.27 2.84 -13.08
C GLU A 51 36.27 3.99 -12.05
N ASN A 52 35.39 3.93 -11.05
CA ASN A 52 35.34 4.90 -9.96
C ASN A 52 36.59 4.83 -9.08
N LEU A 53 37.12 3.63 -8.84
CA LEU A 53 38.39 3.47 -8.12
C LEU A 53 39.56 4.15 -8.84
N HIS A 54 39.68 3.98 -10.17
CA HIS A 54 40.74 4.62 -10.95
C HIS A 54 40.59 6.15 -11.00
N LYS A 55 39.35 6.65 -11.14
CA LYS A 55 39.08 8.10 -11.11
C LYS A 55 39.47 8.73 -9.77
N LEU A 56 39.15 8.07 -8.66
CA LEU A 56 39.52 8.55 -7.32
C LEU A 56 41.04 8.57 -7.12
N LEU A 57 41.73 7.48 -7.46
CA LEU A 57 43.19 7.41 -7.34
C LEU A 57 43.90 8.48 -8.18
N ALA A 58 43.41 8.74 -9.40
CA ALA A 58 43.92 9.82 -10.24
C ALA A 58 43.69 11.21 -9.59
N SER A 59 42.51 11.45 -9.01
CA SER A 59 42.19 12.73 -8.36
C SER A 59 42.95 12.99 -7.06
N LEU A 60 43.43 11.92 -6.40
CA LEU A 60 44.22 11.97 -5.18
C LEU A 60 45.73 11.96 -5.44
N SER A 61 46.16 11.78 -6.70
CA SER A 61 47.57 11.77 -7.06
C SER A 61 48.16 13.18 -6.98
N VAL A 62 49.21 13.33 -6.17
CA VAL A 62 49.87 14.61 -5.92
C VAL A 62 51.24 14.60 -6.59
N ASP A 63 51.48 15.60 -7.45
CA ASP A 63 52.81 15.94 -7.96
C ASP A 63 53.35 17.11 -7.13
N GLY A 64 53.92 16.84 -5.94
CA GLY A 64 54.52 17.86 -5.07
C GLY A 64 54.08 17.80 -3.59
N GLY A 65 54.95 17.29 -2.73
CA GLY A 65 54.67 17.04 -1.30
C GLY A 65 54.92 18.23 -0.37
N GLY A 66 54.19 18.23 0.76
CA GLY A 66 54.56 18.97 1.97
C GLY A 66 53.37 19.41 2.83
N ASP A 67 52.26 19.80 2.21
CA ASP A 67 51.12 20.38 2.93
C ASP A 67 50.20 19.32 3.57
N VAL A 68 49.50 19.69 4.64
CA VAL A 68 48.61 18.84 5.45
C VAL A 68 47.53 18.20 4.57
N VAL A 69 47.01 18.92 3.57
CA VAL A 69 46.03 18.38 2.60
C VAL A 69 46.63 17.27 1.74
N GLY A 70 47.89 17.39 1.32
CA GLY A 70 48.60 16.34 0.59
C GLY A 70 48.80 15.08 1.42
N GLN A 71 48.99 15.22 2.74
CA GLN A 71 49.07 14.08 3.65
C GLN A 71 47.73 13.36 3.81
N VAL A 72 46.61 14.09 3.79
CA VAL A 72 45.26 13.51 3.76
C VAL A 72 45.06 12.73 2.45
N ALA A 73 45.39 13.33 1.31
CA ALA A 73 45.26 12.69 0.00
C ALA A 73 46.07 11.39 -0.09
N GLN A 74 47.32 11.40 0.36
CA GLN A 74 48.18 10.21 0.38
C GLN A 74 47.62 9.12 1.31
N THR A 75 47.06 9.51 2.46
CA THR A 75 46.47 8.57 3.43
C THR A 75 45.21 7.91 2.85
N LEU A 76 44.39 8.67 2.12
CA LEU A 76 43.21 8.15 1.43
C LEU A 76 43.58 7.28 0.22
N HIS A 77 44.61 7.67 -0.54
CA HIS A 77 45.15 6.86 -1.63
C HIS A 77 45.59 5.48 -1.14
N SER A 78 46.41 5.44 -0.08
CA SER A 78 46.81 4.16 0.55
C SER A 78 45.64 3.39 1.14
N CYS A 79 44.57 4.05 1.60
CA CYS A 79 43.37 3.38 2.10
C CYS A 79 42.62 2.64 0.97
N LEU A 80 42.56 3.23 -0.22
CA LEU A 80 41.86 2.66 -1.39
C LEU A 80 42.62 1.48 -2.02
N GLU A 81 43.95 1.43 -1.90
CA GLU A 81 44.78 0.33 -2.41
C GLU A 81 44.74 -0.93 -1.53
N LEU A 82 44.35 -0.79 -0.26
CA LEU A 82 44.35 -1.90 0.69
C LEU A 82 43.08 -2.75 0.61
N SER A 83 43.27 -4.07 0.67
CA SER A 83 42.17 -5.04 0.78
C SER A 83 41.82 -5.42 2.23
N ASP A 84 42.64 -5.02 3.22
CA ASP A 84 42.40 -5.32 4.64
C ASP A 84 41.49 -4.26 5.29
N PRO A 85 40.26 -4.61 5.67
CA PRO A 85 39.30 -3.65 6.20
C PRO A 85 39.70 -3.07 7.57
N VAL A 86 40.54 -3.76 8.36
CA VAL A 86 40.99 -3.24 9.66
C VAL A 86 42.01 -2.13 9.47
N GLN A 87 42.94 -2.28 8.52
CA GLN A 87 43.90 -1.24 8.16
C GLN A 87 43.21 -0.04 7.51
N GLN A 88 42.19 -0.27 6.67
CA GLN A 88 41.36 0.81 6.12
C GLN A 88 40.72 1.66 7.23
N ILE A 89 40.20 1.04 8.30
CA ILE A 89 39.64 1.77 9.45
C ILE A 89 40.70 2.65 10.13
N GLN A 90 41.92 2.15 10.30
CA GLN A 90 43.00 2.91 10.93
C GLN A 90 43.43 4.11 10.08
N LEU A 91 43.55 3.93 8.76
CA LEU A 91 43.89 5.02 7.84
C LEU A 91 42.79 6.07 7.74
N VAL A 92 41.51 5.67 7.74
CA VAL A 92 40.39 6.62 7.79
C VAL A 92 40.41 7.44 9.09
N LYS A 93 40.69 6.82 10.24
CA LYS A 93 40.82 7.55 11.50
C LYS A 93 41.97 8.55 11.46
N LYS A 94 43.11 8.16 10.88
CA LYS A 94 44.26 9.05 10.66
C LYS A 94 43.87 10.23 9.76
N ALA A 95 43.22 9.97 8.63
CA ALA A 95 42.73 11.00 7.72
C ALA A 95 41.75 11.97 8.42
N GLY A 96 40.83 11.44 9.25
CA GLY A 96 39.92 12.25 10.06
C GLY A 96 40.66 13.19 11.02
N SER A 97 41.65 12.69 11.75
CA SER A 97 42.46 13.53 12.65
C SER A 97 43.30 14.59 11.91
N GLN A 98 43.74 14.28 10.68
CA GLN A 98 44.46 15.24 9.84
C GLN A 98 43.53 16.33 9.31
N LEU A 99 42.29 15.99 8.96
CA LEU A 99 41.26 16.95 8.56
C LEU A 99 40.84 17.87 9.73
N GLU A 100 40.76 17.33 10.94
CA GLU A 100 40.45 18.09 12.15
C GLU A 100 41.53 19.13 12.51
N ALA A 101 42.79 18.82 12.19
CA ALA A 101 43.93 19.70 12.45
C ALA A 101 44.13 20.83 11.41
N LEU A 102 43.25 20.96 10.39
CA LEU A 102 43.37 21.99 9.36
C LEU A 102 43.03 23.39 9.90
N SER A 103 43.91 24.34 9.64
CA SER A 103 43.69 25.78 9.91
C SER A 103 42.95 26.45 8.75
N GLU A 104 42.19 27.50 9.04
CA GLU A 104 41.42 28.31 8.09
C GLU A 104 42.32 29.12 7.14
N GLU A 105 43.64 29.16 7.38
CA GLU A 105 44.58 30.07 6.72
C GLU A 105 45.01 29.69 5.28
N GLN A 106 44.62 28.53 4.74
CA GLN A 106 44.67 28.27 3.28
C GLN A 106 43.63 27.24 2.82
N PRO A 107 42.48 27.68 2.27
CA PRO A 107 41.47 26.74 1.82
C PRO A 107 41.00 27.02 0.39
N ASP A 108 41.79 26.64 -0.61
CA ASP A 108 41.25 26.33 -1.94
C ASP A 108 42.23 25.45 -2.72
N GLY A 109 41.96 24.16 -2.71
CA GLY A 109 42.64 23.19 -3.55
C GLY A 109 41.65 22.14 -3.99
N ALA A 110 41.58 21.89 -5.30
CA ALA A 110 40.83 20.77 -5.88
C ALA A 110 41.18 19.42 -5.18
N LEU A 111 42.37 19.33 -4.58
CA LEU A 111 42.82 18.20 -3.78
C LEU A 111 42.02 18.01 -2.48
N LEU A 112 41.68 19.09 -1.77
CA LEU A 112 40.86 19.01 -0.55
C LEU A 112 39.44 18.56 -0.87
N GLU A 113 38.89 19.07 -1.98
CA GLU A 113 37.60 18.63 -2.51
C GLU A 113 37.63 17.16 -2.93
N ALA A 114 38.70 16.71 -3.61
CA ALA A 114 38.89 15.29 -3.94
C ALA A 114 38.96 14.40 -2.69
N CYS A 115 39.62 14.85 -1.62
CA CYS A 115 39.66 14.12 -0.34
C CYS A 115 38.27 13.99 0.30
N LEU A 116 37.51 15.09 0.37
CA LEU A 116 36.15 15.09 0.91
C LEU A 116 35.20 14.24 0.05
N HIS A 117 35.30 14.36 -1.28
CA HIS A 117 34.53 13.56 -2.23
C HIS A 117 34.85 12.08 -2.10
N THR A 118 36.12 11.70 -1.92
CA THR A 118 36.52 10.31 -1.69
C THR A 118 35.88 9.75 -0.43
N LEU A 119 35.95 10.48 0.70
CA LEU A 119 35.32 10.05 1.95
C LEU A 119 33.80 9.93 1.80
N ALA A 120 33.15 10.88 1.12
CA ALA A 120 31.73 10.85 0.84
C ALA A 120 31.34 9.64 -0.03
N LEU A 121 32.06 9.38 -1.11
CA LEU A 121 31.77 8.27 -2.03
C LEU A 121 31.94 6.92 -1.34
N VAL A 122 33.03 6.73 -0.59
CA VAL A 122 33.26 5.51 0.20
C VAL A 122 32.20 5.36 1.29
N TYR A 123 31.79 6.45 1.94
CA TYR A 123 30.70 6.40 2.92
C TYR A 123 29.39 5.91 2.30
N THR A 124 29.03 6.44 1.14
CA THR A 124 27.79 6.11 0.41
C THR A 124 27.82 4.75 -0.28
N SER A 125 28.97 4.13 -0.49
CA SER A 125 29.05 2.77 -1.08
C SER A 125 28.94 1.65 -0.04
N LEU A 126 29.26 1.93 1.23
CA LEU A 126 29.33 0.91 2.28
C LEU A 126 27.98 0.61 2.94
N GLN A 127 27.80 -0.62 3.42
CA GLN A 127 26.59 -1.04 4.15
C GLN A 127 26.51 -0.41 5.56
N PRO A 128 25.30 -0.14 6.10
CA PRO A 128 25.13 0.53 7.41
C PRO A 128 25.79 -0.19 8.59
N LYS A 129 25.90 -1.53 8.52
CA LYS A 129 26.49 -2.36 9.57
C LYS A 129 28.02 -2.45 9.50
N ASN A 130 28.64 -1.85 8.49
CA ASN A 130 30.08 -1.93 8.29
C ASN A 130 30.83 -0.99 9.26
N PRO A 131 31.77 -1.50 10.08
CA PRO A 131 32.58 -0.66 10.98
C PRO A 131 33.38 0.45 10.26
N LEU A 132 33.82 0.23 9.02
CA LEU A 132 34.53 1.23 8.22
C LEU A 132 33.67 2.46 7.95
N ARG A 133 32.40 2.23 7.63
CA ARG A 133 31.43 3.30 7.42
C ARG A 133 31.24 4.17 8.66
N ARG A 134 31.26 3.58 9.86
CA ARG A 134 31.20 4.32 11.13
C ARG A 134 32.46 5.15 11.37
N ALA A 135 33.63 4.64 11.00
CA ALA A 135 34.87 5.40 11.09
C ALA A 135 34.85 6.61 10.17
N ILE A 136 34.34 6.45 8.93
CA ILE A 136 34.18 7.57 7.99
C ILE A 136 33.13 8.58 8.51
N ALA A 137 32.01 8.11 9.05
CA ALA A 137 31.01 9.00 9.66
C ALA A 137 31.62 9.88 10.76
N SER A 138 32.46 9.28 11.61
CA SER A 138 33.18 10.00 12.65
C SER A 138 34.17 11.01 12.08
N ALA A 139 34.92 10.64 11.04
CA ALA A 139 35.88 11.52 10.37
C ALA A 139 35.20 12.72 9.68
N LEU A 140 34.05 12.50 9.03
CA LEU A 140 33.23 13.55 8.44
C LEU A 140 32.54 14.41 9.51
N GLY A 141 32.23 13.83 10.67
CA GLY A 141 31.62 14.53 11.81
C GLY A 141 32.58 15.47 12.56
N SER A 142 33.88 15.14 12.57
CA SER A 142 34.92 15.90 13.26
C SER A 142 35.58 16.98 12.41
N VAL A 143 35.07 17.24 11.20
CA VAL A 143 35.65 18.23 10.28
C VAL A 143 35.41 19.65 10.84
N PRO A 144 36.37 20.59 10.72
CA PRO A 144 36.22 21.97 11.19
C PRO A 144 34.96 22.67 10.67
N ALA A 145 34.42 23.63 11.44
CA ALA A 145 33.15 24.30 11.11
C ALA A 145 33.15 24.95 9.72
N TRP A 146 34.27 25.54 9.31
CA TRP A 146 34.46 26.18 8.00
C TRP A 146 34.46 25.21 6.81
N LEU A 147 34.74 23.91 7.03
CA LEU A 147 34.70 22.85 6.01
C LEU A 147 33.37 22.10 5.94
N ARG A 148 32.46 22.36 6.88
CA ARG A 148 31.22 21.61 7.03
C ARG A 148 30.32 21.73 5.79
N GLU A 149 30.22 22.92 5.20
CA GLU A 149 29.41 23.16 3.99
C GLU A 149 29.97 22.39 2.78
N ARG A 150 31.28 22.48 2.51
CA ARG A 150 31.93 21.72 1.43
C ARG A 150 31.78 20.20 1.60
N THR A 151 31.89 19.73 2.84
CA THR A 151 31.69 18.30 3.17
C THR A 151 30.27 17.85 2.86
N VAL A 152 29.28 18.70 3.19
CA VAL A 152 27.87 18.46 2.87
C VAL A 152 27.68 18.44 1.37
N ASP A 153 28.22 19.40 0.62
CA ASP A 153 28.08 19.42 -0.84
C ASP A 153 28.67 18.17 -1.50
N CYS A 154 29.82 17.67 -1.04
CA CYS A 154 30.39 16.41 -1.50
C CYS A 154 29.48 15.20 -1.20
N LEU A 155 28.95 15.11 0.02
CA LEU A 155 27.98 14.06 0.40
C LEU A 155 26.71 14.15 -0.44
N CYS A 156 26.21 15.36 -0.67
CA CYS A 156 25.06 15.64 -1.50
C CYS A 156 25.28 15.15 -2.93
N ALA A 157 26.43 15.47 -3.53
CA ALA A 157 26.79 15.01 -4.87
C ALA A 157 26.75 13.48 -4.98
N CYS A 158 27.45 12.75 -4.09
CA CYS A 158 27.47 11.29 -4.09
C CYS A 158 26.08 10.66 -3.87
N LEU A 159 25.27 11.23 -2.97
CA LEU A 159 23.90 10.77 -2.73
C LEU A 159 22.98 11.01 -3.95
N SER A 160 23.23 12.06 -4.71
CA SER A 160 22.44 12.42 -5.89
C SER A 160 22.72 11.51 -7.06
N ASP A 161 23.97 11.20 -7.30
CA ASP A 161 24.38 10.21 -8.29
C ASP A 161 23.79 8.85 -7.94
N SER A 162 23.73 8.53 -6.64
CA SER A 162 23.10 7.31 -6.14
C SER A 162 21.58 7.33 -6.35
N LEU A 163 20.88 8.44 -6.08
CA LEU A 163 19.44 8.57 -6.27
C LEU A 163 19.03 8.54 -7.76
N SER A 164 19.84 9.12 -8.64
CA SER A 164 19.54 9.26 -10.08
C SER A 164 19.81 7.97 -10.85
N ASN A 165 20.81 7.17 -10.45
CA ASN A 165 21.27 5.98 -11.18
C ASN A 165 20.77 4.65 -10.58
N SER A 166 19.95 4.68 -9.52
CA SER A 166 19.55 3.47 -8.80
C SER A 166 18.18 2.94 -9.24
N GLY A 167 18.15 1.68 -9.68
CA GLY A 167 16.92 0.88 -9.70
C GLY A 167 16.34 0.64 -8.30
N SER A 168 15.09 0.18 -8.23
CA SER A 168 14.32 -0.02 -6.98
C SER A 168 15.05 -0.81 -5.87
N ASP A 169 16.05 -1.63 -6.21
CA ASP A 169 16.74 -2.52 -5.26
C ASP A 169 17.77 -1.80 -4.36
N LYS A 170 18.26 -0.62 -4.75
CA LYS A 170 19.26 0.16 -3.96
C LYS A 170 18.62 1.25 -3.07
N HIS A 171 17.32 1.52 -3.24
CA HIS A 171 16.59 2.53 -2.45
C HIS A 171 16.68 2.33 -0.92
N PRO A 172 16.55 1.11 -0.36
CA PRO A 172 16.67 0.90 1.08
C PRO A 172 18.05 1.27 1.64
N HIS A 173 19.11 1.00 0.87
CA HIS A 173 20.49 1.35 1.24
C HIS A 173 20.69 2.87 1.24
N ILE A 174 20.15 3.58 0.25
CA ILE A 174 20.19 5.05 0.18
C ILE A 174 19.45 5.65 1.38
N VAL A 175 18.26 5.16 1.71
CA VAL A 175 17.48 5.61 2.87
C VAL A 175 18.21 5.31 4.18
N ASP A 176 18.74 4.10 4.37
CA ASP A 176 19.58 3.75 5.52
C ASP A 176 20.80 4.69 5.60
N THR A 177 21.33 5.08 4.45
CA THR A 177 22.51 5.93 4.38
C THR A 177 22.25 7.36 4.80
N ILE A 178 21.18 7.92 4.25
CA ILE A 178 20.71 9.25 4.57
C ILE A 178 20.25 9.30 6.04
N THR A 179 19.57 8.25 6.53
CA THR A 179 19.18 8.16 7.95
C THR A 179 20.40 8.13 8.87
N ALA A 180 21.43 7.33 8.56
CA ALA A 180 22.66 7.27 9.35
C ALA A 180 23.45 8.60 9.35
N CYS A 181 23.25 9.45 8.34
CA CYS A 181 23.80 10.79 8.33
C CYS A 181 23.04 11.76 9.26
N LEU A 182 21.75 11.54 9.53
CA LEU A 182 20.95 12.43 10.40
C LEU A 182 21.45 12.42 11.85
N ASP A 183 21.99 11.30 12.33
CA ASP A 183 22.58 11.18 13.68
C ASP A 183 23.80 12.11 13.86
N GLY A 184 24.39 12.61 12.77
CA GLY A 184 25.53 13.54 12.78
C GLY A 184 25.27 14.91 12.13
N PHE A 185 24.29 15.03 11.21
CA PHE A 185 24.12 16.21 10.35
C PHE A 185 22.64 16.50 10.01
N PRO A 186 22.02 17.56 10.58
CA PRO A 186 20.70 18.04 10.13
C PRO A 186 20.69 18.54 8.67
N LEU A 187 21.87 18.79 8.09
CA LEU A 187 22.11 19.25 6.70
C LEU A 187 21.58 18.29 5.62
N VAL A 188 21.28 17.04 5.98
CA VAL A 188 20.76 16.03 5.05
C VAL A 188 19.29 16.31 4.65
N LEU A 189 18.51 16.93 5.54
CA LEU A 189 17.17 17.39 5.17
C LEU A 189 17.24 18.61 4.23
N GLN A 190 18.24 19.47 4.39
CA GLN A 190 18.50 20.59 3.48
C GLN A 190 18.91 20.10 2.09
N PHE A 191 19.68 19.01 2.00
CA PHE A 191 19.97 18.33 0.74
C PHE A 191 18.70 17.87 0.01
N LEU A 192 17.81 17.18 0.73
CA LEU A 192 16.55 16.69 0.16
C LEU A 192 15.65 17.83 -0.30
N HIS A 193 15.58 18.91 0.47
CA HIS A 193 14.93 20.15 0.04
C HIS A 193 15.56 20.69 -1.24
N ARG A 194 16.89 20.91 -1.28
CA ARG A 194 17.60 21.46 -2.46
C ARG A 194 17.30 20.65 -3.72
N ARG A 195 17.37 19.31 -3.63
CA ARG A 195 17.06 18.42 -4.75
C ARG A 195 15.60 18.46 -5.18
N LEU A 196 14.66 18.49 -4.23
CA LEU A 196 13.26 18.65 -4.58
C LEU A 196 13.00 20.01 -5.25
N GLY A 197 13.61 21.09 -4.76
CA GLY A 197 13.52 22.42 -5.36
C GLY A 197 14.07 22.46 -6.79
N GLU A 198 15.20 21.81 -7.05
CA GLU A 198 15.75 21.66 -8.41
C GLU A 198 14.78 20.92 -9.34
N TYR A 199 14.18 19.82 -8.89
CA TYR A 199 13.21 19.07 -9.69
C TYR A 199 11.95 19.88 -9.98
N LEU A 200 11.46 20.65 -9.01
CA LEU A 200 10.31 21.54 -9.20
C LEU A 200 10.61 22.59 -10.28
N HIS A 201 11.79 23.23 -10.20
CA HIS A 201 12.19 24.23 -11.19
C HIS A 201 12.34 23.63 -12.59
N GLN A 202 12.95 22.45 -12.68
CA GLN A 202 13.13 21.73 -13.95
C GLN A 202 11.81 21.29 -14.59
N ASN A 203 10.77 20.97 -13.80
CA ASN A 203 9.48 20.53 -14.34
C ASN A 203 8.88 21.58 -15.29
N SER A 204 8.84 22.84 -14.85
CA SER A 204 8.31 23.95 -15.64
C SER A 204 9.03 24.17 -16.99
N GLY A 205 10.32 23.85 -17.06
CA GLY A 205 11.14 23.98 -18.27
C GLY A 205 11.11 22.76 -19.21
N LEU A 206 10.51 21.64 -18.78
CA LEU A 206 10.45 20.38 -19.54
C LEU A 206 9.07 20.11 -20.16
N ALA A 207 8.15 21.07 -20.09
CA ALA A 207 6.84 20.99 -20.73
C ALA A 207 6.96 20.57 -22.21
N GLY A 208 6.26 19.49 -22.59
CA GLY A 208 6.28 18.93 -23.94
C GLY A 208 7.43 17.94 -24.23
N ARG A 209 8.38 17.72 -23.31
CA ARG A 209 9.44 16.71 -23.45
C ARG A 209 9.11 15.45 -22.64
N HIS A 210 8.15 14.66 -23.10
CA HIS A 210 7.57 13.55 -22.34
C HIS A 210 8.57 12.54 -21.75
N ILE A 211 9.66 12.20 -22.47
CA ILE A 211 10.67 11.26 -21.96
C ILE A 211 11.45 11.86 -20.79
N ALA A 212 11.92 13.11 -20.94
CA ALA A 212 12.66 13.81 -19.89
C ALA A 212 11.76 14.09 -18.68
N GLN A 213 10.50 14.46 -18.92
CA GLN A 213 9.50 14.65 -17.88
C GLN A 213 9.22 13.35 -17.13
N ALA A 214 9.06 12.21 -17.81
CA ALA A 214 8.87 10.92 -17.14
C ALA A 214 10.07 10.51 -16.25
N GLN A 215 11.30 10.76 -16.72
CA GLN A 215 12.51 10.54 -15.92
C GLN A 215 12.54 11.45 -14.69
N LEU A 216 12.22 12.74 -14.86
CA LEU A 216 12.11 13.70 -13.75
C LEU A 216 11.05 13.25 -12.74
N MET A 217 9.88 12.80 -13.19
CA MET A 217 8.81 12.31 -12.31
C MET A 217 9.24 11.10 -11.49
N HIS A 218 9.99 10.17 -12.09
CA HIS A 218 10.54 9.03 -11.37
C HIS A 218 11.56 9.46 -10.30
N SER A 219 12.47 10.38 -10.66
CA SER A 219 13.47 10.94 -9.72
C SER A 219 12.80 11.75 -8.59
N CYS A 220 11.76 12.51 -8.91
CA CYS A 220 10.96 13.24 -7.93
C CYS A 220 10.25 12.27 -6.97
N LEU A 221 9.61 11.22 -7.49
CA LEU A 221 8.98 10.18 -6.67
C LEU A 221 9.98 9.54 -5.70
N ALA A 222 11.17 9.19 -6.19
CA ALA A 222 12.26 8.65 -5.39
C ALA A 222 12.69 9.61 -4.28
N ALA A 223 12.87 10.90 -4.59
CA ALA A 223 13.26 11.91 -3.62
C ALA A 223 12.17 12.17 -2.56
N VAL A 224 10.89 12.24 -2.94
CA VAL A 224 9.78 12.39 -1.99
C VAL A 224 9.68 11.16 -1.08
N LYS A 225 9.77 9.94 -1.63
CA LYS A 225 9.77 8.70 -0.82
C LYS A 225 10.95 8.65 0.15
N THR A 226 12.14 9.01 -0.33
CA THR A 226 13.36 9.01 0.46
C THR A 226 13.25 10.00 1.60
N SER A 227 12.84 11.23 1.32
CA SER A 227 12.65 12.26 2.35
C SER A 227 11.56 11.88 3.37
N MET A 228 10.45 11.29 2.93
CA MET A 228 9.41 10.76 3.81
C MET A 228 9.95 9.67 4.76
N LEU A 229 10.71 8.70 4.25
CA LEU A 229 11.28 7.62 5.07
C LEU A 229 12.34 8.12 6.07
N VAL A 230 13.12 9.11 5.67
CA VAL A 230 14.11 9.80 6.50
C VAL A 230 13.42 10.51 7.66
N VAL A 231 12.36 11.26 7.39
CA VAL A 231 11.51 11.90 8.43
C VAL A 231 10.88 10.85 9.36
N GLN A 232 10.36 9.73 8.81
CA GLN A 232 9.76 8.66 9.62
C GLN A 232 10.76 8.01 10.59
N ARG A 233 12.02 7.89 10.20
CA ARG A 233 13.05 7.26 11.05
C ARG A 233 13.68 8.22 12.04
N SER A 234 13.62 9.51 11.78
CA SER A 234 14.22 10.55 12.62
C SER A 234 13.22 11.28 13.51
N GLN A 235 12.01 10.73 13.73
CA GLN A 235 10.96 11.41 14.53
C GLN A 235 11.42 11.79 15.94
N GLU A 236 12.14 10.91 16.63
CA GLU A 236 12.68 11.21 17.97
C GLU A 236 13.75 12.31 17.94
N ALA A 237 14.61 12.31 16.91
CA ALA A 237 15.65 13.33 16.74
C ALA A 237 15.06 14.69 16.35
N ILE A 238 14.06 14.70 15.46
CA ILE A 238 13.35 15.90 15.04
C ILE A 238 12.61 16.51 16.23
N SER A 239 11.85 15.71 16.98
CA SER A 239 11.12 16.19 18.17
C SER A 239 12.07 16.72 19.25
N ALA A 240 13.20 16.05 19.51
CA ALA A 240 14.20 16.53 20.44
C ALA A 240 14.87 17.85 19.96
N ALA A 241 15.14 17.98 18.65
CA ALA A 241 15.74 19.18 18.09
C ALA A 241 14.77 20.38 18.09
N LEU A 242 13.48 20.15 17.85
CA LEU A 242 12.42 21.15 17.99
C LEU A 242 12.17 21.56 19.45
N GLN A 243 12.68 20.83 20.44
CA GLN A 243 12.62 21.23 21.85
C GLN A 243 13.90 21.95 22.32
N ALA A 244 14.98 21.91 21.55
CA ALA A 244 16.26 22.49 21.92
C ALA A 244 16.41 23.93 21.38
N GLU A 245 16.52 24.92 22.29
CA GLU A 245 16.60 26.35 21.97
C GLU A 245 17.70 26.71 20.94
N GLN A 246 18.85 26.01 20.96
CA GLN A 246 20.00 26.34 20.13
C GLN A 246 19.86 25.92 18.65
N ARG A 247 19.05 24.89 18.33
CA ARG A 247 18.91 24.31 16.98
C ARG A 247 17.49 24.44 16.40
N HIS A 248 16.58 25.01 17.18
CA HIS A 248 15.17 25.15 16.84
C HIS A 248 14.93 25.78 15.46
N ARG A 249 15.47 26.99 15.23
CA ARG A 249 15.21 27.77 14.00
C ARG A 249 15.74 27.09 12.73
N GLU A 250 16.95 26.53 12.76
CA GLU A 250 17.53 25.87 11.59
C GLU A 250 16.73 24.63 11.14
N VAL A 251 16.24 23.86 12.11
CA VAL A 251 15.41 22.68 11.85
C VAL A 251 14.03 23.10 11.37
N GLU A 252 13.41 24.10 11.98
CA GLU A 252 12.14 24.67 11.52
C GLU A 252 12.22 25.19 10.08
N ASP A 253 13.23 25.98 9.75
CA ASP A 253 13.41 26.52 8.39
C ASP A 253 13.57 25.40 7.36
N THR A 254 14.30 24.34 7.73
CA THR A 254 14.51 23.18 6.86
C THR A 254 13.21 22.39 6.66
N LEU A 255 12.45 22.13 7.73
CA LEU A 255 11.16 21.44 7.66
C LEU A 255 10.09 22.26 6.93
N SER A 256 10.07 23.58 7.16
CA SER A 256 9.20 24.54 6.47
C SER A 256 9.46 24.56 4.97
N SER A 257 10.74 24.56 4.58
CA SER A 257 11.13 24.50 3.17
C SER A 257 10.76 23.19 2.52
N LEU A 258 10.98 22.06 3.21
CA LEU A 258 10.60 20.74 2.73
C LEU A 258 9.08 20.60 2.57
N LEU A 259 8.31 21.11 3.54
CA LEU A 259 6.85 21.18 3.49
C LEU A 259 6.39 22.02 2.29
N SER A 260 7.05 23.16 2.03
CA SER A 260 6.77 23.99 0.85
C SER A 260 6.90 23.21 -0.45
N CYS A 261 7.95 22.39 -0.59
CA CYS A 261 8.13 21.52 -1.75
C CYS A 261 6.97 20.51 -1.87
N TYR A 262 6.58 19.85 -0.78
CA TYR A 262 5.48 18.88 -0.82
C TYR A 262 4.13 19.51 -1.16
N VAL A 263 3.84 20.69 -0.58
CA VAL A 263 2.62 21.46 -0.87
C VAL A 263 2.57 21.83 -2.35
N HIS A 264 3.69 22.27 -2.92
CA HIS A 264 3.76 22.62 -4.34
C HIS A 264 3.55 21.39 -5.24
N ILE A 265 4.25 20.28 -4.97
CA ILE A 265 4.07 19.01 -5.70
C ILE A 265 2.62 18.51 -5.62
N LEU A 266 2.00 18.63 -4.44
CA LEU A 266 0.65 18.16 -4.19
C LEU A 266 -0.41 19.00 -4.94
N ALA A 267 -0.19 20.31 -5.05
CA ALA A 267 -1.12 21.25 -5.67
C ALA A 267 -0.89 21.44 -7.18
N ASP A 268 0.21 20.94 -7.73
CA ASP A 268 0.53 21.07 -9.16
C ASP A 268 0.03 19.85 -9.95
N GLU A 269 -0.94 20.06 -10.85
CA GLU A 269 -1.55 19.03 -11.70
C GLU A 269 -0.62 18.51 -12.81
N GLU A 270 0.53 19.16 -13.06
CA GLU A 270 1.52 18.64 -14.02
C GLU A 270 2.29 17.43 -13.50
N PHE A 271 2.27 17.19 -12.18
CA PHE A 271 2.87 16.02 -11.58
C PHE A 271 1.99 14.79 -11.73
N ILE A 272 2.62 13.63 -11.98
CA ILE A 272 1.89 12.37 -12.04
C ILE A 272 1.28 12.04 -10.67
N GLN A 273 0.11 11.40 -10.71
CA GLN A 273 -0.68 11.01 -9.54
C GLN A 273 0.13 10.27 -8.45
N SER A 274 1.10 9.43 -8.82
CA SER A 274 1.92 8.70 -7.84
C SER A 274 2.84 9.62 -7.03
N VAL A 275 3.35 10.69 -7.64
CA VAL A 275 4.18 11.71 -7.00
C VAL A 275 3.32 12.57 -6.08
N GLN A 276 2.19 13.09 -6.59
CA GLN A 276 1.23 13.89 -5.81
C GLN A 276 0.69 13.12 -4.60
N SER A 277 0.31 11.85 -4.81
CA SER A 277 -0.12 10.96 -3.74
C SER A 277 0.94 10.74 -2.67
N THR A 278 2.22 10.62 -3.06
CA THR A 278 3.32 10.45 -2.10
C THR A 278 3.59 11.77 -1.37
N ALA A 279 3.47 12.91 -2.05
CA ALA A 279 3.56 14.23 -1.43
C ALA A 279 2.45 14.45 -0.40
N GLY A 280 1.21 14.04 -0.70
CA GLY A 280 0.10 14.05 0.28
C GLY A 280 0.40 13.24 1.55
N MET A 281 1.01 12.06 1.40
CA MET A 281 1.53 11.31 2.55
C MET A 281 2.64 12.08 3.28
N ALA A 282 3.59 12.68 2.57
CA ALA A 282 4.70 13.40 3.16
C ALA A 282 4.25 14.64 3.96
N VAL A 283 3.24 15.38 3.47
CA VAL A 283 2.61 16.50 4.19
C VAL A 283 2.04 16.03 5.53
N VAL A 284 1.16 15.01 5.52
CA VAL A 284 0.53 14.49 6.75
C VAL A 284 1.57 13.95 7.73
N LEU A 285 2.61 13.28 7.22
CA LEU A 285 3.72 12.80 8.03
C LEU A 285 4.47 13.95 8.70
N LEU A 286 4.80 15.02 7.98
CA LEU A 286 5.49 16.17 8.56
C LEU A 286 4.66 16.85 9.65
N ILE A 287 3.36 17.00 9.43
CA ILE A 287 2.43 17.54 10.45
C ILE A 287 2.48 16.67 11.71
N ARG A 288 2.36 15.34 11.55
CA ARG A 288 2.47 14.38 12.66
C ARG A 288 3.85 14.41 13.33
N SER A 289 4.93 14.55 12.57
CA SER A 289 6.29 14.61 13.12
C SER A 289 6.55 15.89 13.91
N ALA A 290 5.97 17.03 13.50
CA ALA A 290 6.15 18.31 14.15
C ALA A 290 5.31 18.46 15.43
N MET A 291 4.07 17.96 15.40
CA MET A 291 3.10 18.15 16.48
C MET A 291 2.91 16.90 17.37
N GLY A 292 3.51 15.76 17.00
CA GLY A 292 3.34 14.49 17.71
C GLY A 292 2.06 13.75 17.33
N SER A 293 1.39 13.14 18.31
CA SER A 293 0.15 12.35 18.10
C SER A 293 -1.03 12.90 18.91
N SER A 294 -1.14 14.22 19.03
CA SER A 294 -2.23 14.90 19.74
C SER A 294 -3.53 14.94 18.92
N ASP A 295 -4.63 15.29 19.57
CA ASP A 295 -5.92 15.57 18.90
C ASP A 295 -5.83 16.79 17.96
N GLU A 296 -4.88 17.70 18.20
CA GLU A 296 -4.62 18.89 17.39
C GLU A 296 -4.15 18.53 15.98
N VAL A 297 -3.38 17.45 15.82
CA VAL A 297 -2.97 16.94 14.49
C VAL A 297 -4.20 16.64 13.63
N ALA A 298 -5.20 15.98 14.22
CA ALA A 298 -6.43 15.68 13.51
C ALA A 298 -7.22 16.96 13.17
N ALA A 299 -7.26 17.95 14.06
CA ALA A 299 -7.91 19.24 13.80
C ALA A 299 -7.27 20.03 12.65
N VAL A 300 -5.93 20.11 12.62
CA VAL A 300 -5.19 20.78 11.53
C VAL A 300 -5.45 20.07 10.20
N VAL A 301 -5.41 18.74 10.19
CA VAL A 301 -5.67 17.95 8.99
C VAL A 301 -7.14 18.04 8.54
N CYS A 302 -8.11 18.06 9.45
CA CYS A 302 -9.52 18.32 9.14
C CYS A 302 -9.69 19.66 8.43
N SER A 303 -9.02 20.70 8.93
CA SER A 303 -9.05 22.04 8.35
C SER A 303 -8.47 22.05 6.95
N LEU A 304 -7.36 21.33 6.74
CA LEU A 304 -6.79 21.13 5.41
C LEU A 304 -7.75 20.39 4.48
N LEU A 305 -8.42 19.31 4.93
CA LEU A 305 -9.40 18.61 4.09
C LEU A 305 -10.62 19.46 3.76
N GLN A 306 -11.07 20.32 4.68
CA GLN A 306 -12.19 21.24 4.46
C GLN A 306 -11.80 22.49 3.65
N GLY A 307 -10.51 22.72 3.43
CA GLY A 307 -10.03 23.96 2.81
C GLY A 307 -10.28 25.19 3.67
N SER A 308 -10.26 25.05 4.99
CA SER A 308 -10.51 26.12 5.95
C SER A 308 -9.24 26.52 6.69
N VAL A 309 -9.04 27.82 6.90
CA VAL A 309 -7.91 28.36 7.67
C VAL A 309 -8.16 28.29 9.19
N GLN A 310 -9.42 28.17 9.62
CA GLN A 310 -9.82 28.37 11.03
C GLN A 310 -9.24 27.37 12.04
N GLY A 311 -8.76 26.19 11.61
CA GLY A 311 -8.10 25.24 12.52
C GLY A 311 -6.60 25.10 12.32
N LEU A 312 -5.99 25.93 11.46
CA LEU A 312 -4.53 25.99 11.34
C LEU A 312 -3.87 26.73 12.51
N ASP A 313 -4.64 27.51 13.28
CA ASP A 313 -4.15 28.26 14.46
C ASP A 313 -3.59 27.35 15.57
N LEU A 314 -3.95 26.06 15.55
CA LEU A 314 -3.43 25.04 16.46
C LEU A 314 -2.03 24.53 16.06
N ALA A 315 -1.60 24.81 14.83
CA ALA A 315 -0.28 24.41 14.34
C ALA A 315 0.78 25.49 14.67
N PRO A 316 2.06 25.09 14.76
CA PRO A 316 3.17 26.05 14.78
C PRO A 316 3.10 27.01 13.58
N GLN A 317 3.46 28.28 13.79
CA GLN A 317 3.31 29.35 12.79
C GLN A 317 3.95 28.98 11.43
N TRP A 318 5.16 28.42 11.43
CA TRP A 318 5.86 28.02 10.21
C TRP A 318 5.10 26.94 9.41
N LEU A 319 4.36 26.07 10.09
CA LEU A 319 3.56 25.01 9.47
C LEU A 319 2.28 25.60 8.91
N ALA A 320 1.58 26.41 9.72
CA ALA A 320 0.36 27.08 9.34
C ALA A 320 0.57 27.89 8.05
N GLU A 321 1.61 28.74 8.01
CA GLU A 321 1.95 29.60 6.87
C GLU A 321 2.13 28.82 5.56
N ARG A 322 2.77 27.65 5.60
CA ARG A 322 3.01 26.83 4.40
C ARG A 322 1.77 26.05 3.97
N CYS A 323 0.91 25.68 4.91
CA CYS A 323 -0.32 24.96 4.65
C CYS A 323 -1.48 25.87 4.19
N VAL A 324 -1.40 27.20 4.39
CA VAL A 324 -2.46 28.14 3.94
C VAL A 324 -2.75 27.99 2.44
N GLY A 325 -1.73 27.74 1.61
CA GLY A 325 -1.90 27.54 0.17
C GLY A 325 -2.87 26.39 -0.18
N LEU A 326 -2.92 25.35 0.66
CA LEU A 326 -3.83 24.22 0.50
C LEU A 326 -5.28 24.53 0.92
N CYS A 327 -5.52 25.65 1.59
CA CYS A 327 -6.82 26.10 2.08
C CYS A 327 -7.49 27.14 1.17
N THR A 328 -7.02 27.28 -0.07
CA THR A 328 -7.57 28.26 -1.03
C THR A 328 -8.78 27.69 -1.78
N SER A 329 -9.77 28.55 -2.07
CA SER A 329 -11.05 28.17 -2.70
C SER A 329 -10.93 27.67 -4.15
N GLY A 330 -9.74 27.74 -4.76
CA GLY A 330 -9.46 27.32 -6.14
C GLY A 330 -8.48 26.14 -6.24
N ARG A 331 -8.30 25.37 -5.17
CA ARG A 331 -7.36 24.24 -5.19
C ARG A 331 -7.84 23.11 -6.11
N PRO A 332 -6.92 22.36 -6.74
CA PRO A 332 -7.29 21.19 -7.53
C PRO A 332 -8.03 20.13 -6.70
N PRO A 333 -9.01 19.43 -7.28
CA PRO A 333 -9.75 18.37 -6.58
C PRO A 333 -8.81 17.23 -6.11
N GLY A 334 -7.73 16.97 -6.85
CA GLY A 334 -6.73 15.97 -6.50
C GLY A 334 -6.05 16.21 -5.15
N VAL A 335 -5.91 17.46 -4.70
CA VAL A 335 -5.29 17.79 -3.41
C VAL A 335 -6.00 17.08 -2.26
N SER A 336 -7.33 17.16 -2.21
CA SER A 336 -8.15 16.54 -1.19
C SER A 336 -8.02 15.02 -1.21
N LEU A 337 -8.04 14.41 -2.41
CA LEU A 337 -7.87 12.96 -2.60
C LEU A 337 -6.53 12.45 -2.03
N TYR A 338 -5.43 13.13 -2.38
CA TYR A 338 -4.09 12.71 -1.97
C TYR A 338 -3.82 13.02 -0.49
N LEU A 339 -4.42 14.08 0.06
CA LEU A 339 -4.42 14.30 1.51
C LEU A 339 -5.19 13.19 2.23
N CYS A 340 -6.39 12.81 1.78
CA CYS A 340 -7.14 11.68 2.34
C CYS A 340 -6.31 10.39 2.33
N HIS A 341 -5.59 10.11 1.24
CA HIS A 341 -4.66 8.98 1.21
C HIS A 341 -3.54 9.13 2.25
N GLY A 342 -2.94 10.31 2.36
CA GLY A 342 -1.93 10.61 3.37
C GLY A 342 -2.42 10.39 4.80
N VAL A 343 -3.64 10.85 5.11
CA VAL A 343 -4.33 10.68 6.40
C VAL A 343 -4.43 9.20 6.78
N LEU A 344 -4.93 8.38 5.86
CA LEU A 344 -5.13 6.96 6.12
C LEU A 344 -3.81 6.19 6.21
N ALA A 345 -2.79 6.61 5.46
CA ALA A 345 -1.51 5.89 5.41
C ALA A 345 -0.54 6.28 6.55
N MET A 346 -0.52 7.54 6.97
CA MET A 346 0.51 8.08 7.88
C MET A 346 0.05 8.23 9.31
N LEU A 347 -1.26 8.25 9.56
CA LEU A 347 -1.81 8.29 10.90
C LEU A 347 -2.09 6.86 11.42
N SER A 348 -2.02 6.67 12.73
CA SER A 348 -2.23 5.35 13.35
C SER A 348 -3.70 5.17 13.73
N TRP A 349 -4.39 4.32 12.98
CA TRP A 349 -5.78 3.92 13.25
C TRP A 349 -5.89 2.62 14.06
N LYS A 350 -4.74 2.00 14.35
CA LYS A 350 -4.64 0.80 15.17
C LYS A 350 -4.53 1.23 16.63
N ALA A 351 -5.50 0.79 17.44
CA ALA A 351 -5.76 1.18 18.83
C ALA A 351 -6.78 2.32 18.98
N ALA A 352 -7.14 2.62 20.24
CA ALA A 352 -8.12 3.64 20.58
C ALA A 352 -7.72 5.01 20.01
N LEU A 353 -8.71 5.73 19.46
CA LEU A 353 -8.51 7.06 18.90
C LEU A 353 -8.04 8.04 19.98
N PRO A 354 -7.04 8.90 19.71
CA PRO A 354 -6.51 9.84 20.70
C PRO A 354 -7.50 10.90 21.19
N GLY A 355 -8.56 11.21 20.43
CA GLY A 355 -9.54 12.23 20.79
C GLY A 355 -10.70 12.40 19.79
N PRO A 356 -11.64 13.33 20.04
CA PRO A 356 -12.84 13.52 19.23
C PRO A 356 -12.57 14.07 17.83
N GLN A 357 -11.46 14.78 17.61
CA GLN A 357 -11.09 15.29 16.28
C GLN A 357 -10.66 14.15 15.37
N TRP A 358 -10.11 13.07 15.93
CA TRP A 358 -9.79 11.85 15.18
C TRP A 358 -11.03 11.14 14.64
N GLU A 359 -12.11 11.09 15.42
CA GLU A 359 -13.40 10.57 14.95
C GLU A 359 -13.97 11.43 13.82
N GLN A 360 -13.93 12.76 14.01
CA GLN A 360 -14.38 13.70 13.00
C GLN A 360 -13.57 13.54 11.71
N LEU A 361 -12.25 13.40 11.81
CA LEU A 361 -11.37 13.17 10.67
C LEU A 361 -11.73 11.86 9.94
N LEU A 362 -11.94 10.77 10.68
CA LEU A 362 -12.32 9.49 10.12
C LEU A 362 -13.65 9.57 9.35
N LEU A 363 -14.62 10.33 9.85
CA LEU A 363 -15.92 10.53 9.20
C LEU A 363 -15.86 11.56 8.06
N LEU A 364 -14.92 12.50 8.09
CA LEU A 364 -14.75 13.53 7.06
C LEU A 364 -14.14 12.97 5.78
N VAL A 365 -13.20 12.02 5.89
CA VAL A 365 -12.51 11.40 4.74
C VAL A 365 -13.48 10.83 3.68
N PRO A 366 -14.42 9.92 4.01
CA PRO A 366 -15.32 9.34 3.01
C PRO A 366 -16.23 10.38 2.38
N ASN A 367 -16.75 11.35 3.14
CA ASN A 367 -17.56 12.44 2.60
C ASN A 367 -16.78 13.27 1.58
N THR A 368 -15.53 13.63 1.91
CA THR A 368 -14.65 14.38 1.00
C THR A 368 -14.38 13.60 -0.30
N LEU A 369 -14.22 12.27 -0.21
CA LEU A 369 -13.99 11.40 -1.36
C LEU A 369 -15.23 11.22 -2.23
N LEU A 370 -16.41 11.12 -1.63
CA LEU A 370 -17.68 11.01 -2.33
C LEU A 370 -18.04 12.31 -3.08
N ASP A 371 -17.76 13.48 -2.47
CA ASP A 371 -17.94 14.77 -3.15
C ASP A 371 -17.03 14.91 -4.39
N LEU A 372 -15.81 14.36 -4.31
CA LEU A 372 -14.88 14.32 -5.44
C LEU A 372 -15.34 13.39 -6.55
N ASP A 373 -15.90 12.23 -6.20
CA ASP A 373 -16.33 11.20 -7.15
C ASP A 373 -17.34 11.76 -8.18
N VAL A 374 -18.27 12.61 -7.74
CA VAL A 374 -19.25 13.29 -8.61
C VAL A 374 -18.57 14.19 -9.66
N SER A 375 -17.38 14.72 -9.35
CA SER A 375 -16.65 15.64 -10.22
C SER A 375 -15.64 14.97 -11.16
N VAL A 376 -15.25 13.73 -10.87
CA VAL A 376 -14.14 13.04 -11.53
C VAL A 376 -14.64 12.24 -12.74
N LYS A 377 -14.13 12.55 -13.93
CA LYS A 377 -14.44 11.82 -15.18
C LYS A 377 -13.36 10.83 -15.61
N GLU A 378 -12.20 10.85 -14.96
CA GLU A 378 -11.04 10.04 -15.35
C GLU A 378 -10.99 8.70 -14.61
N SER A 379 -10.91 7.61 -15.36
CA SER A 379 -10.87 6.24 -14.84
C SER A 379 -9.69 5.97 -13.89
N SER A 380 -8.54 6.63 -14.10
CA SER A 380 -7.36 6.57 -13.22
C SER A 380 -7.65 7.16 -11.85
N THR A 381 -8.35 8.29 -11.80
CA THR A 381 -8.72 8.97 -10.56
C THR A 381 -9.81 8.20 -9.82
N ALA A 382 -10.80 7.64 -10.54
CA ALA A 382 -11.80 6.73 -9.97
C ALA A 382 -11.15 5.50 -9.29
N LEU A 383 -10.09 4.94 -9.88
CA LEU A 383 -9.32 3.85 -9.25
C LEU A 383 -8.67 4.27 -7.94
N VAL A 384 -8.13 5.49 -7.86
CA VAL A 384 -7.54 5.99 -6.62
C VAL A 384 -8.61 6.29 -5.58
N VAL A 385 -9.74 6.90 -5.95
CA VAL A 385 -10.89 7.11 -5.04
C VAL A 385 -11.35 5.78 -4.45
N ALA A 386 -11.63 4.78 -5.28
CA ALA A 386 -12.06 3.47 -4.82
C ALA A 386 -11.03 2.83 -3.88
N ARG A 387 -9.73 2.91 -4.23
CA ARG A 387 -8.64 2.39 -3.38
C ARG A 387 -8.54 3.10 -2.04
N VAL A 388 -8.69 4.43 -2.01
CA VAL A 388 -8.62 5.22 -0.78
C VAL A 388 -9.85 4.97 0.10
N LEU A 389 -11.04 4.79 -0.48
CA LEU A 389 -12.24 4.37 0.25
C LEU A 389 -12.08 2.97 0.86
N THR A 390 -11.52 2.01 0.11
CA THR A 390 -11.21 0.68 0.66
C THR A 390 -10.19 0.78 1.81
N LEU A 391 -9.15 1.60 1.66
CA LEU A 391 -8.19 1.87 2.74
C LEU A 391 -8.87 2.49 3.98
N TRP A 392 -9.80 3.42 3.78
CA TRP A 392 -10.58 4.04 4.84
C TRP A 392 -11.41 3.00 5.59
N SER A 393 -12.15 2.15 4.88
CA SER A 393 -12.98 1.13 5.51
C SER A 393 -12.14 0.14 6.34
N GLY A 394 -10.91 -0.16 5.91
CA GLY A 394 -9.95 -0.93 6.70
C GLY A 394 -9.46 -0.19 7.96
N ALA A 395 -9.18 1.12 7.85
CA ALA A 395 -8.81 1.96 8.99
C ALA A 395 -9.96 2.09 10.01
N ALA A 396 -11.20 2.20 9.54
CA ALA A 396 -12.38 2.22 10.39
C ALA A 396 -12.58 0.88 11.12
N LEU A 397 -12.32 -0.26 10.46
CA LEU A 397 -12.34 -1.58 11.10
C LEU A 397 -11.24 -1.73 12.15
N ASP A 398 -10.00 -1.32 11.84
CA ASP A 398 -8.87 -1.34 12.77
C ASP A 398 -9.18 -0.51 14.04
N CYS A 399 -9.90 0.62 13.88
CA CYS A 399 -10.36 1.46 14.97
C CYS A 399 -11.39 0.75 15.87
N LEU A 400 -12.39 0.08 15.28
CA LEU A 400 -13.42 -0.65 16.04
C LEU A 400 -12.85 -1.89 16.75
N GLN A 401 -11.90 -2.60 16.12
CA GLN A 401 -11.31 -3.82 16.67
C GLN A 401 -10.20 -3.55 17.71
N GLY A 402 -9.50 -2.43 17.58
CA GLY A 402 -8.37 -2.06 18.45
C GLY A 402 -8.75 -1.36 19.76
N ALA A 403 -10.01 -0.98 19.93
CA ALA A 403 -10.44 -0.19 21.09
C ALA A 403 -10.66 -1.09 22.33
N SER A 404 -9.82 -0.93 23.36
CA SER A 404 -10.05 -1.57 24.67
C SER A 404 -11.20 -0.92 25.47
N GLN A 405 -11.68 0.24 25.01
CA GLN A 405 -12.86 0.93 25.54
C GLN A 405 -13.94 1.02 24.45
N PRO A 406 -15.23 1.06 24.82
CA PRO A 406 -16.32 1.20 23.86
C PRO A 406 -16.14 2.50 23.05
N CYS A 407 -16.17 2.37 21.72
CA CYS A 407 -16.16 3.51 20.80
C CYS A 407 -17.35 4.45 21.09
N SER A 408 -17.22 5.72 20.72
CA SER A 408 -18.29 6.69 20.96
C SER A 408 -19.58 6.30 20.20
N PRO A 409 -20.76 6.56 20.79
CA PRO A 409 -22.03 6.21 20.16
C PRO A 409 -22.24 6.93 18.83
N ARG A 410 -21.71 8.15 18.68
CA ARG A 410 -21.76 8.92 17.44
C ARG A 410 -21.01 8.22 16.30
N LEU A 411 -19.82 7.70 16.58
CA LEU A 411 -19.03 6.97 15.61
C LEU A 411 -19.73 5.66 15.21
N LEU A 412 -20.23 4.90 16.19
CA LEU A 412 -20.97 3.66 15.94
C LEU A 412 -22.23 3.90 15.10
N GLN A 413 -23.00 4.94 15.42
CA GLN A 413 -24.19 5.31 14.65
C GLN A 413 -23.86 5.75 13.22
N SER A 414 -22.73 6.43 13.02
CA SER A 414 -22.31 6.89 11.69
C SER A 414 -21.75 5.77 10.83
N LEU A 415 -21.09 4.77 11.41
CA LEU A 415 -20.53 3.62 10.70
C LEU A 415 -21.54 2.48 10.50
N GLY A 416 -22.58 2.43 11.34
CA GLY A 416 -23.62 1.43 11.29
C GLY A 416 -24.41 1.45 9.98
N GLY A 417 -24.97 0.28 9.65
CA GLY A 417 -25.93 0.10 8.57
C GLY A 417 -27.14 1.01 8.75
N GLY A 418 -27.63 1.56 7.64
CA GLY A 418 -28.76 2.50 7.63
C GLY A 418 -28.38 3.95 7.94
N SER A 419 -27.12 4.23 8.27
CA SER A 419 -26.63 5.61 8.37
C SER A 419 -26.51 6.28 7.00
N GLU A 420 -26.54 7.61 6.99
CA GLU A 420 -26.42 8.40 5.77
C GLU A 420 -25.09 8.17 5.04
N MET A 421 -23.99 8.07 5.79
CA MET A 421 -22.68 7.77 5.23
C MET A 421 -22.65 6.38 4.59
N HIS A 422 -23.22 5.38 5.25
CA HIS A 422 -23.30 4.02 4.71
C HIS A 422 -24.13 3.99 3.42
N ARG A 423 -25.26 4.73 3.38
CA ARG A 423 -26.10 4.87 2.18
C ARG A 423 -25.32 5.46 1.00
N HIS A 424 -24.62 6.58 1.19
CA HIS A 424 -23.82 7.20 0.13
C HIS A 424 -22.68 6.29 -0.36
N LEU A 425 -22.05 5.53 0.55
CA LEU A 425 -21.01 4.57 0.18
C LEU A 425 -21.58 3.39 -0.63
N LEU A 426 -22.79 2.91 -0.31
CA LEU A 426 -23.48 1.90 -1.12
C LEU A 426 -23.87 2.43 -2.51
N GLU A 427 -24.33 3.69 -2.60
CA GLU A 427 -24.64 4.33 -3.89
C GLU A 427 -23.40 4.45 -4.77
N HIS A 428 -22.26 4.82 -4.17
CA HIS A 428 -20.97 4.81 -4.87
C HIS A 428 -20.60 3.41 -5.35
N ILE A 429 -20.77 2.37 -4.53
CA ILE A 429 -20.51 0.97 -4.88
C ILE A 429 -21.37 0.54 -6.08
N TYR A 430 -22.68 0.80 -6.04
CA TYR A 430 -23.59 0.42 -7.12
C TYR A 430 -23.32 1.20 -8.41
N SER A 431 -22.75 2.41 -8.32
CA SER A 431 -22.37 3.18 -9.49
C SER A 431 -21.07 2.68 -10.15
N HIS A 432 -20.18 2.01 -9.37
CA HIS A 432 -18.81 1.67 -9.81
C HIS A 432 -18.50 0.17 -9.88
N TRP A 433 -19.37 -0.70 -9.42
CA TRP A 433 -19.15 -2.15 -9.41
C TRP A 433 -19.03 -2.83 -10.78
N GLU A 434 -19.42 -2.15 -11.86
CA GLU A 434 -19.31 -2.59 -13.26
C GLU A 434 -18.33 -1.75 -14.08
N HIS A 435 -17.49 -0.96 -13.40
CA HIS A 435 -16.50 -0.11 -14.03
C HIS A 435 -15.54 -0.92 -14.95
N PRO A 436 -15.11 -0.39 -16.11
CA PRO A 436 -14.27 -1.12 -17.07
C PRO A 436 -12.93 -1.59 -16.47
N LEU A 437 -12.34 -0.80 -15.56
CA LEU A 437 -11.11 -1.18 -14.86
C LEU A 437 -11.38 -2.23 -13.78
N ASP A 438 -10.71 -3.37 -13.88
CA ASP A 438 -10.81 -4.46 -12.91
C ASP A 438 -10.38 -4.05 -11.49
N GLY A 439 -9.38 -3.18 -11.40
CA GLY A 439 -8.95 -2.60 -10.12
C GLY A 439 -10.09 -1.91 -9.37
N VAL A 440 -10.94 -1.13 -10.06
CA VAL A 440 -12.08 -0.43 -9.45
C VAL A 440 -13.11 -1.44 -8.95
N ARG A 441 -13.44 -2.46 -9.76
CA ARG A 441 -14.38 -3.51 -9.37
C ARG A 441 -13.92 -4.26 -8.12
N HIS A 442 -12.63 -4.60 -8.06
CA HIS A 442 -12.05 -5.27 -6.90
C HIS A 442 -12.11 -4.40 -5.64
N GLN A 443 -11.71 -3.12 -5.71
CA GLN A 443 -11.78 -2.19 -4.58
C GLN A 443 -13.22 -1.99 -4.11
N THR A 444 -14.16 -1.87 -5.05
CA THR A 444 -15.60 -1.69 -4.78
C THR A 444 -16.19 -2.90 -4.04
N ARG A 445 -15.88 -4.13 -4.48
CA ARG A 445 -16.27 -5.35 -3.76
C ARG A 445 -15.66 -5.41 -2.36
N SER A 446 -14.37 -5.07 -2.23
CA SER A 446 -13.69 -5.02 -0.92
C SER A 446 -14.27 -3.97 0.01
N LEU A 447 -14.65 -2.80 -0.51
CA LEU A 447 -15.35 -1.77 0.25
C LEU A 447 -16.70 -2.30 0.74
N PHE A 448 -17.51 -2.91 -0.14
CA PHE A 448 -18.79 -3.52 0.24
C PHE A 448 -18.62 -4.56 1.36
N HIS A 449 -17.64 -5.45 1.24
CA HIS A 449 -17.32 -6.43 2.28
C HIS A 449 -16.98 -5.76 3.62
N ASN A 450 -16.16 -4.70 3.59
CA ASN A 450 -15.78 -3.99 4.81
C ASN A 450 -16.95 -3.21 5.42
N LEU A 451 -17.88 -2.69 4.62
CA LEU A 451 -19.11 -2.06 5.11
C LEU A 451 -19.98 -3.04 5.91
N LEU A 452 -20.10 -4.28 5.44
CA LEU A 452 -20.81 -5.33 6.18
C LEU A 452 -20.11 -5.65 7.51
N LEU A 453 -18.78 -5.77 7.51
CA LEU A 453 -18.00 -5.96 8.75
C LEU A 453 -18.14 -4.79 9.72
N LEU A 454 -18.12 -3.55 9.22
CA LEU A 454 -18.31 -2.36 10.04
C LEU A 454 -19.66 -2.42 10.73
N HIS A 455 -20.72 -2.77 9.99
CA HIS A 455 -22.04 -2.93 10.57
C HIS A 455 -22.08 -4.02 11.66
N GLN A 456 -21.53 -5.21 11.39
CA GLN A 456 -21.44 -6.30 12.38
C GLN A 456 -20.72 -5.85 13.67
N HIS A 457 -19.64 -5.08 13.55
CA HIS A 457 -18.91 -4.56 14.70
C HIS A 457 -19.67 -3.44 15.43
N THR A 458 -20.52 -2.67 14.74
CA THR A 458 -21.35 -1.63 15.37
C THR A 458 -22.57 -2.18 16.09
N ASN A 459 -23.06 -3.36 15.68
CA ASN A 459 -24.22 -4.02 16.26
C ASN A 459 -23.89 -5.48 16.68
N PRO A 460 -23.07 -5.68 17.73
CA PRO A 460 -22.66 -7.03 18.15
C PRO A 460 -23.80 -7.84 18.80
N SER A 461 -24.93 -7.20 19.11
CA SER A 461 -26.11 -7.84 19.72
C SER A 461 -26.89 -8.74 18.77
N THR A 462 -26.77 -8.53 17.46
CA THR A 462 -27.43 -9.35 16.42
C THR A 462 -26.43 -10.33 15.83
N SER A 463 -26.22 -11.46 16.51
CA SER A 463 -25.36 -12.53 15.98
C SER A 463 -26.03 -13.31 14.85
N ASP A 464 -27.36 -13.35 14.84
CA ASP A 464 -28.14 -13.96 13.77
C ASP A 464 -28.48 -12.91 12.70
N PRO A 465 -28.08 -13.11 11.44
CA PRO A 465 -28.43 -12.17 10.36
C PRO A 465 -29.93 -12.02 10.11
N THR A 466 -30.76 -13.01 10.50
CA THR A 466 -32.21 -12.94 10.32
C THR A 466 -32.90 -12.02 11.32
N GLU A 467 -32.25 -11.76 12.46
CA GLU A 467 -32.71 -10.80 13.48
C GLU A 467 -32.26 -9.36 13.15
N ASP A 468 -31.32 -9.22 12.20
CA ASP A 468 -30.84 -7.92 11.75
C ASP A 468 -31.67 -7.42 10.55
N SER A 469 -32.58 -6.47 10.81
CA SER A 469 -33.48 -5.92 9.80
C SER A 469 -32.73 -5.25 8.66
N TYR A 470 -31.61 -4.56 8.95
CA TYR A 470 -30.83 -3.86 7.94
C TYR A 470 -30.18 -4.84 6.96
N ILE A 471 -29.58 -5.92 7.48
CA ILE A 471 -28.95 -6.96 6.65
C ILE A 471 -30.00 -7.72 5.84
N THR A 472 -31.16 -7.99 6.42
CA THR A 472 -32.29 -8.61 5.71
C THR A 472 -32.78 -7.74 4.55
N GLU A 473 -33.03 -6.44 4.79
CA GLU A 473 -33.44 -5.49 3.75
C GLU A 473 -32.38 -5.32 2.65
N LEU A 474 -31.10 -5.19 3.03
CA LEU A 474 -29.99 -5.11 2.07
C LEU A 474 -29.90 -6.37 1.20
N THR A 475 -30.10 -7.54 1.81
CA THR A 475 -30.05 -8.83 1.11
C THR A 475 -31.21 -8.97 0.13
N GLN A 476 -32.43 -8.62 0.55
CA GLN A 476 -33.61 -8.61 -0.32
C GLN A 476 -33.47 -7.61 -1.46
N SER A 477 -32.97 -6.41 -1.18
CA SER A 477 -32.68 -5.39 -2.19
C SER A 477 -31.70 -5.93 -3.25
N LEU A 478 -30.57 -6.50 -2.82
CA LEU A 478 -29.59 -7.11 -3.73
C LEU A 478 -30.19 -8.26 -4.55
N LEU A 479 -30.95 -9.16 -3.93
CA LEU A 479 -31.62 -10.26 -4.64
C LEU A 479 -32.65 -9.76 -5.65
N GLY A 480 -33.33 -8.64 -5.35
CA GLY A 480 -34.30 -7.97 -6.21
C GLY A 480 -33.71 -7.22 -7.42
N LEU A 481 -32.40 -6.91 -7.42
CA LEU A 481 -31.73 -6.31 -8.57
C LEU A 481 -31.71 -7.26 -9.78
N GLU A 482 -31.61 -6.70 -10.98
CA GLU A 482 -31.55 -7.49 -12.21
C GLU A 482 -30.27 -8.33 -12.28
N TRP A 483 -30.40 -9.59 -12.73
CA TRP A 483 -29.29 -10.55 -12.71
C TRP A 483 -28.24 -10.34 -13.80
N HIS A 484 -28.49 -9.46 -14.77
CA HIS A 484 -27.45 -9.07 -15.73
C HIS A 484 -26.39 -8.14 -15.12
N MET A 485 -26.68 -7.55 -13.95
CA MET A 485 -25.75 -6.71 -13.20
C MET A 485 -24.64 -7.57 -12.57
N ARG A 486 -23.46 -7.58 -13.17
CA ARG A 486 -22.32 -8.45 -12.80
C ARG A 486 -21.79 -8.14 -11.40
N GLY A 487 -21.88 -6.88 -10.97
CA GLY A 487 -21.47 -6.45 -9.63
C GLY A 487 -22.24 -7.15 -8.51
N LYS A 488 -23.50 -7.51 -8.75
CA LYS A 488 -24.39 -8.19 -7.80
C LYS A 488 -23.81 -9.49 -7.27
N TYR A 489 -23.21 -10.31 -8.14
CA TYR A 489 -22.61 -11.60 -7.76
C TYR A 489 -21.45 -11.43 -6.76
N GLY A 490 -20.68 -10.35 -6.92
CA GLY A 490 -19.62 -9.97 -5.99
C GLY A 490 -20.16 -9.66 -4.60
N SER A 491 -21.18 -8.81 -4.51
CA SER A 491 -21.83 -8.40 -3.26
C SER A 491 -22.57 -9.54 -2.57
N LEU A 492 -23.32 -10.36 -3.30
CA LEU A 492 -23.94 -11.58 -2.76
C LEU A 492 -22.88 -12.55 -2.23
N GLY A 493 -21.75 -12.69 -2.92
CA GLY A 493 -20.64 -13.47 -2.43
C GLY A 493 -20.07 -12.96 -1.10
N CYS A 494 -20.02 -11.64 -0.87
CA CYS A 494 -19.63 -11.07 0.42
C CYS A 494 -20.62 -11.41 1.54
N LEU A 495 -21.92 -11.46 1.25
CA LEU A 495 -22.93 -11.92 2.21
C LEU A 495 -22.72 -13.41 2.57
N VAL A 496 -22.41 -14.26 1.58
CA VAL A 496 -22.07 -15.68 1.82
C VAL A 496 -20.81 -15.81 2.69
N GLU A 497 -19.80 -14.97 2.45
CA GLU A 497 -18.53 -15.00 3.19
C GLU A 497 -18.72 -14.63 4.67
N LEU A 498 -19.64 -13.72 5.00
CA LEU A 498 -19.83 -13.21 6.36
C LEU A 498 -20.97 -13.88 7.14
N TYR A 499 -22.08 -14.21 6.47
CA TYR A 499 -23.30 -14.76 7.10
C TYR A 499 -23.58 -16.21 6.70
N GLY A 500 -22.81 -16.74 5.75
CA GLY A 500 -22.93 -18.11 5.27
C GLY A 500 -24.03 -18.31 4.22
N ALA A 501 -23.97 -19.45 3.53
CA ALA A 501 -24.93 -19.79 2.49
C ALA A 501 -26.32 -20.13 3.02
N GLY A 502 -26.42 -20.70 4.23
CA GLY A 502 -27.69 -21.04 4.88
C GLY A 502 -28.61 -19.83 5.02
N TYR A 503 -28.07 -18.65 5.34
CA TYR A 503 -28.83 -17.40 5.44
C TYR A 503 -29.44 -16.98 4.09
N LEU A 504 -28.66 -17.03 3.00
CA LEU A 504 -29.20 -16.69 1.67
C LEU A 504 -30.21 -17.72 1.17
N LEU A 505 -30.01 -19.00 1.48
CA LEU A 505 -30.93 -20.08 1.14
C LEU A 505 -32.24 -20.02 1.94
N SER A 506 -32.23 -19.50 3.18
CA SER A 506 -33.46 -19.30 3.95
C SER A 506 -34.33 -18.19 3.35
N ILE A 507 -33.72 -17.15 2.78
CA ILE A 507 -34.43 -16.07 2.07
C ILE A 507 -34.89 -16.53 0.68
N GLN A 508 -34.03 -17.18 -0.10
CA GLN A 508 -34.36 -17.65 -1.45
C GLN A 508 -33.91 -19.11 -1.67
N PRO A 509 -34.76 -20.10 -1.32
CA PRO A 509 -34.42 -21.53 -1.44
C PRO A 509 -34.18 -21.99 -2.89
N HIS A 510 -34.83 -21.34 -3.86
CA HIS A 510 -34.69 -21.65 -5.29
C HIS A 510 -33.49 -20.95 -5.96
N LEU A 511 -32.62 -20.31 -5.19
CA LEU A 511 -31.43 -19.63 -5.73
C LEU A 511 -30.49 -20.57 -6.53
N PRO A 512 -30.20 -21.80 -6.10
CA PRO A 512 -29.32 -22.70 -6.86
C PRO A 512 -29.84 -23.06 -8.25
N SER A 513 -31.11 -23.45 -8.36
CA SER A 513 -31.73 -23.80 -9.64
C SER A 513 -31.84 -22.59 -10.57
N PHE A 514 -32.13 -21.42 -10.00
CA PHE A 514 -32.20 -20.18 -10.74
C PHE A 514 -30.84 -19.78 -11.32
N LEU A 515 -29.76 -19.83 -10.53
CA LEU A 515 -28.41 -19.51 -11.00
C LEU A 515 -27.92 -20.47 -12.10
N LEU A 516 -28.24 -21.76 -11.99
CA LEU A 516 -27.99 -22.74 -13.05
C LEU A 516 -28.79 -22.42 -14.34
N GLY A 517 -30.00 -21.90 -14.16
CA GLY A 517 -30.85 -21.40 -15.25
C GLY A 517 -30.19 -20.27 -16.06
N LEU A 518 -29.48 -19.36 -15.40
CA LEU A 518 -28.78 -18.22 -16.02
C LEU A 518 -27.51 -18.61 -16.79
N MET A 519 -27.05 -19.86 -16.67
CA MET A 519 -25.85 -20.33 -17.36
C MET A 519 -26.10 -20.63 -18.85
N ASP A 520 -27.21 -20.18 -19.43
CA ASP A 520 -27.45 -20.16 -20.87
C ASP A 520 -26.79 -18.93 -21.55
N ASP A 521 -26.46 -17.87 -20.80
CA ASP A 521 -25.68 -16.73 -21.27
C ASP A 521 -24.19 -16.87 -20.95
N GLN A 522 -23.37 -16.87 -22.01
CA GLN A 522 -21.90 -16.92 -21.92
C GLN A 522 -21.30 -15.83 -21.00
N ASN A 523 -21.90 -14.64 -20.98
CA ASN A 523 -21.40 -13.51 -20.20
C ASN A 523 -21.69 -13.67 -18.70
N LEU A 524 -22.76 -14.36 -18.34
CA LEU A 524 -23.20 -14.53 -16.95
C LEU A 524 -22.71 -15.84 -16.33
N ALA A 525 -22.47 -16.88 -17.14
CA ALA A 525 -22.06 -18.20 -16.68
C ALA A 525 -20.83 -18.20 -15.74
N PRO A 526 -19.76 -17.41 -15.97
CA PRO A 526 -18.64 -17.33 -15.04
C PRO A 526 -19.04 -16.75 -13.67
N TYR A 527 -19.83 -15.67 -13.66
CA TYR A 527 -20.25 -15.00 -12.42
C TYR A 527 -21.25 -15.84 -11.61
N ALA A 528 -22.19 -16.49 -12.30
CA ALA A 528 -23.13 -17.43 -11.69
C ALA A 528 -22.39 -18.63 -11.09
N SER A 529 -21.43 -19.19 -11.82
CA SER A 529 -20.58 -20.28 -11.33
C SER A 529 -19.78 -19.89 -10.09
N ASP A 530 -19.15 -18.70 -10.08
CA ASP A 530 -18.38 -18.22 -8.93
C ASP A 530 -19.24 -18.01 -7.68
N LEU A 531 -20.47 -17.49 -7.83
CA LEU A 531 -21.41 -17.36 -6.72
C LEU A 531 -21.89 -18.73 -6.21
N LEU A 532 -22.26 -19.63 -7.13
CA LEU A 532 -22.64 -21.00 -6.80
C LEU A 532 -21.53 -21.73 -6.03
N GLU A 533 -20.27 -21.55 -6.45
CA GLU A 533 -19.11 -22.11 -5.76
C GLU A 533 -19.00 -21.63 -4.31
N ARG A 534 -19.08 -20.32 -4.08
CA ARG A 534 -19.07 -19.78 -2.71
C ARG A 534 -20.23 -20.34 -1.88
N LEU A 535 -21.42 -20.43 -2.46
CA LEU A 535 -22.59 -20.94 -1.78
C LEU A 535 -22.46 -22.41 -1.39
N PHE A 536 -22.11 -23.31 -2.32
CA PHE A 536 -22.06 -24.74 -1.98
C PHE A 536 -20.88 -25.08 -1.06
N VAL A 537 -19.75 -24.35 -1.15
CA VAL A 537 -18.61 -24.52 -0.24
C VAL A 537 -19.00 -24.07 1.17
N SER A 538 -19.61 -22.90 1.29
CA SER A 538 -20.08 -22.35 2.58
C SER A 538 -21.18 -23.23 3.19
N HIS A 539 -22.19 -23.63 2.40
CA HIS A 539 -23.28 -24.49 2.88
C HIS A 539 -22.76 -25.84 3.36
N LYS A 540 -21.81 -26.45 2.65
CA LYS A 540 -21.17 -27.70 3.07
C LYS A 540 -20.46 -27.55 4.42
N ALA A 541 -19.72 -26.45 4.60
CA ALA A 541 -19.02 -26.17 5.86
C ALA A 541 -20.00 -26.00 7.03
N GLN A 542 -21.11 -25.27 6.81
CA GLN A 542 -22.15 -25.07 7.82
C GLN A 542 -22.84 -26.39 8.23
N LEU A 543 -23.26 -27.20 7.26
CA LEU A 543 -23.87 -28.49 7.54
C LEU A 543 -22.92 -29.46 8.28
N ALA A 544 -21.63 -29.41 7.95
CA ALA A 544 -20.61 -30.19 8.66
C ALA A 544 -20.38 -29.71 10.10
N THR A 545 -20.50 -28.41 10.39
CA THR A 545 -20.38 -27.88 11.76
C THR A 545 -21.63 -28.18 12.59
N ASP A 546 -22.81 -28.06 12.02
CA ASP A 546 -24.09 -28.27 12.73
C ASP A 546 -24.26 -29.73 13.15
N THR A 547 -23.84 -30.67 12.29
CA THR A 547 -23.83 -32.11 12.61
C THR A 547 -22.73 -32.54 13.57
N ALA A 548 -21.61 -31.80 13.66
CA ALA A 548 -20.62 -32.04 14.69
C ALA A 548 -21.11 -31.61 16.09
N ALA A 549 -22.05 -30.65 16.14
CA ALA A 549 -22.69 -30.19 17.37
C ALA A 549 -23.90 -31.06 17.78
N ALA A 550 -24.60 -31.67 16.82
CA ALA A 550 -25.72 -32.58 17.06
C ALA A 550 -25.24 -34.04 17.06
N THR A 551 -25.18 -34.69 18.22
CA THR A 551 -24.63 -36.05 18.44
C THR A 551 -25.38 -37.22 17.78
N GLU A 552 -26.38 -36.98 16.92
CA GLU A 552 -27.20 -38.04 16.32
C GLU A 552 -27.37 -37.78 14.82
N THR A 553 -27.05 -38.80 14.00
CA THR A 553 -27.18 -38.90 12.52
C THR A 553 -26.17 -38.17 11.64
N THR A 554 -25.09 -38.88 11.29
CA THR A 554 -24.02 -38.44 10.37
C THR A 554 -24.38 -38.49 8.88
N GLU A 555 -25.52 -39.10 8.50
CA GLU A 555 -25.87 -39.39 7.09
C GLU A 555 -26.84 -38.36 6.46
N ASP A 556 -27.65 -37.65 7.26
CA ASP A 556 -28.76 -36.81 6.77
C ASP A 556 -28.29 -35.51 6.09
N TRP A 557 -27.15 -34.95 6.52
CA TRP A 557 -26.70 -33.64 6.03
C TRP A 557 -26.15 -33.67 4.59
N MET A 558 -25.56 -34.79 4.18
CA MET A 558 -25.08 -34.96 2.81
C MET A 558 -26.24 -35.13 1.83
N GLU A 559 -27.34 -35.76 2.25
CA GLU A 559 -28.56 -35.84 1.46
C GLU A 559 -29.19 -34.45 1.28
N LEU A 560 -29.24 -33.65 2.34
CA LEU A 560 -29.70 -32.25 2.26
C LEU A 560 -28.83 -31.41 1.32
N TRP A 561 -27.51 -31.56 1.40
CA TRP A 561 -26.58 -30.88 0.50
C TRP A 561 -26.77 -31.34 -0.96
N HIS A 562 -26.91 -32.65 -1.20
CA HIS A 562 -27.19 -33.19 -2.53
C HIS A 562 -28.54 -32.71 -3.06
N GLY A 563 -29.59 -32.68 -2.23
CA GLY A 563 -30.91 -32.17 -2.58
C GLY A 563 -30.89 -30.69 -2.98
N THR A 564 -30.00 -29.90 -2.37
CA THR A 564 -29.88 -28.46 -2.65
C THR A 564 -29.05 -28.16 -3.91
N TRP A 565 -27.97 -28.91 -4.17
CA TRP A 565 -27.00 -28.57 -5.21
C TRP A 565 -26.93 -29.55 -6.37
N VAL A 566 -27.08 -30.85 -6.10
CA VAL A 566 -26.93 -31.92 -7.10
C VAL A 566 -28.23 -32.23 -7.80
N THR A 567 -29.34 -32.31 -7.06
CA THR A 567 -30.66 -32.55 -7.66
C THR A 567 -31.06 -31.47 -8.68
N PRO A 568 -30.92 -30.15 -8.39
CA PRO A 568 -31.22 -29.12 -9.37
C PRO A 568 -30.28 -29.14 -10.58
N LEU A 569 -29.00 -29.46 -10.36
CA LEU A 569 -28.03 -29.63 -11.45
C LEU A 569 -28.48 -30.72 -12.42
N LEU A 570 -28.86 -31.90 -11.91
CA LEU A 570 -29.33 -33.00 -12.76
C LEU A 570 -30.64 -32.64 -13.48
N GLN A 571 -31.57 -31.98 -12.81
CA GLN A 571 -32.81 -31.52 -13.43
C GLN A 571 -32.55 -30.55 -14.59
N VAL A 572 -31.59 -29.63 -14.43
CA VAL A 572 -31.19 -28.71 -15.50
C VAL A 572 -30.47 -29.47 -16.61
N LEU A 573 -29.47 -30.31 -16.31
CA LEU A 573 -28.73 -31.08 -17.34
C LEU A 573 -29.65 -31.99 -18.17
N CYS A 574 -30.69 -32.57 -17.57
CA CYS A 574 -31.65 -33.41 -18.28
C CYS A 574 -32.65 -32.63 -19.16
N ARG A 575 -32.77 -31.30 -18.98
CA ARG A 575 -33.75 -30.44 -19.69
C ARG A 575 -33.10 -29.31 -20.50
N ALA A 576 -31.82 -29.04 -20.28
CA ALA A 576 -31.09 -27.90 -20.81
C ALA A 576 -30.80 -28.01 -22.31
N ARG A 577 -30.61 -26.86 -22.95
CA ARG A 577 -30.11 -26.76 -24.33
C ARG A 577 -28.61 -27.07 -24.35
N LEU A 578 -28.09 -27.48 -25.50
CA LEU A 578 -26.67 -27.86 -25.67
C LEU A 578 -25.71 -26.80 -25.13
N ASP A 579 -25.96 -25.52 -25.42
CA ASP A 579 -25.07 -24.41 -25.01
C ASP A 579 -25.00 -24.25 -23.48
N GLN A 580 -26.16 -24.29 -22.80
CA GLN A 580 -26.25 -24.24 -21.34
C GLN A 580 -25.57 -25.46 -20.69
N THR A 581 -25.76 -26.65 -21.28
CA THR A 581 -25.08 -27.87 -20.83
C THR A 581 -23.56 -27.72 -20.93
N THR A 582 -23.03 -27.18 -22.03
CA THR A 582 -21.60 -26.91 -22.17
C THR A 582 -21.08 -25.98 -21.08
N TYR A 583 -21.74 -24.85 -20.84
CA TYR A 583 -21.29 -23.91 -19.81
C TYR A 583 -21.36 -24.49 -18.39
N ILE A 584 -22.37 -25.29 -18.07
CA ILE A 584 -22.47 -25.99 -16.78
C ILE A 584 -21.32 -26.98 -16.63
N LEU A 585 -21.00 -27.75 -17.67
CA LEU A 585 -19.90 -28.71 -17.67
C LEU A 585 -18.52 -28.05 -17.59
N ASP A 586 -18.34 -26.89 -18.22
CA ASP A 586 -17.06 -26.18 -18.24
C ASP A 586 -16.82 -25.38 -16.96
N TYR A 587 -17.83 -24.65 -16.48
CA TYR A 587 -17.65 -23.70 -15.38
C TYR A 587 -18.10 -24.22 -14.01
N PHE A 588 -19.12 -25.08 -13.91
CA PHE A 588 -19.73 -25.44 -12.63
C PHE A 588 -19.40 -26.87 -12.16
N LEU A 589 -19.65 -27.88 -12.99
CA LEU A 589 -19.47 -29.29 -12.63
C LEU A 589 -18.06 -29.61 -12.07
N PRO A 590 -16.95 -29.12 -12.66
CA PRO A 590 -15.61 -29.41 -12.16
C PRO A 590 -15.40 -28.86 -10.74
N LYS A 591 -15.99 -27.71 -10.42
CA LYS A 591 -15.90 -27.08 -9.11
C LYS A 591 -16.71 -27.86 -8.07
N LEU A 592 -17.93 -28.28 -8.42
CA LEU A 592 -18.79 -29.09 -7.55
C LEU A 592 -18.13 -30.43 -7.20
N LEU A 593 -17.63 -31.16 -8.20
CA LEU A 593 -16.97 -32.46 -7.98
C LEU A 593 -15.66 -32.33 -7.20
N ARG A 594 -14.94 -31.21 -7.35
CA ARG A 594 -13.76 -30.91 -6.53
C ARG A 594 -14.13 -30.69 -5.06
N CYS A 595 -15.25 -30.00 -4.79
CA CYS A 595 -15.74 -29.78 -3.44
C CYS A 595 -16.30 -31.06 -2.81
N SER A 596 -16.96 -31.92 -3.59
CA SER A 596 -17.57 -33.16 -3.13
C SER A 596 -17.45 -34.28 -4.16
N PRO A 597 -16.37 -35.09 -4.11
CA PRO A 597 -16.17 -36.19 -5.05
C PRO A 597 -17.23 -37.30 -4.93
N SER A 598 -17.77 -37.53 -3.73
CA SER A 598 -18.82 -38.52 -3.45
C SER A 598 -20.13 -38.22 -4.18
N SER A 599 -20.36 -36.97 -4.58
CA SER A 599 -21.55 -36.55 -5.30
C SER A 599 -21.67 -37.18 -6.68
N LEU A 600 -20.56 -37.64 -7.28
CA LEU A 600 -20.59 -38.36 -8.56
C LEU A 600 -21.37 -39.69 -8.45
N ALA A 601 -21.20 -40.43 -7.35
CA ALA A 601 -21.93 -41.67 -7.14
C ALA A 601 -23.43 -41.41 -6.99
N HIS A 602 -23.80 -40.35 -6.28
CA HIS A 602 -25.19 -39.92 -6.13
C HIS A 602 -25.79 -39.47 -7.47
N MET A 603 -25.04 -38.74 -8.30
CA MET A 603 -25.47 -38.34 -9.65
C MET A 603 -25.74 -39.54 -10.55
N VAL A 604 -24.86 -40.54 -10.53
CA VAL A 604 -25.03 -41.78 -11.31
C VAL A 604 -26.27 -42.54 -10.85
N HIS A 605 -26.47 -42.69 -9.53
CA HIS A 605 -27.64 -43.36 -8.97
C HIS A 605 -28.94 -42.65 -9.36
N ALA A 606 -29.01 -41.33 -9.20
CA ALA A 606 -30.19 -40.54 -9.57
C ALA A 606 -30.50 -40.62 -11.07
N LEU A 607 -29.48 -40.63 -11.95
CA LEU A 607 -29.68 -40.82 -13.39
C LEU A 607 -30.17 -42.23 -13.74
N GLN A 608 -29.69 -43.26 -13.03
CA GLN A 608 -30.16 -44.64 -13.19
C GLN A 608 -31.60 -44.82 -12.73
N ASP A 609 -32.01 -44.20 -11.62
CA ASP A 609 -33.37 -44.27 -11.09
C ASP A 609 -34.39 -43.50 -11.95
N THR A 610 -33.97 -42.41 -12.61
CA THR A 610 -34.84 -41.67 -13.54
C THR A 610 -35.14 -42.41 -14.86
N SER A 611 -34.57 -43.61 -15.06
CA SER A 611 -34.90 -44.50 -16.17
C SER A 611 -35.46 -45.81 -15.61
N PRO A 612 -36.80 -46.03 -15.58
CA PRO A 612 -37.52 -46.43 -16.80
C PRO A 612 -39.04 -46.08 -16.84
N CYS A 613 -39.54 -45.33 -17.83
CA CYS A 613 -40.95 -45.43 -18.26
C CYS A 613 -41.22 -44.85 -19.66
N SER A 614 -40.94 -45.63 -20.71
CA SER A 614 -41.77 -45.69 -21.92
C SER A 614 -41.47 -46.98 -22.69
N THR A 615 -41.97 -48.11 -22.21
CA THR A 615 -42.20 -49.29 -23.04
C THR A 615 -43.67 -49.70 -22.94
N GLY A 616 -44.37 -49.59 -24.06
CA GLY A 616 -45.76 -50.04 -24.25
C GLY A 616 -46.23 -49.62 -25.64
N LYS A 617 -45.91 -50.41 -26.68
CA LYS A 617 -46.74 -51.45 -27.31
C LYS A 617 -47.78 -50.91 -28.31
N ASP A 618 -47.59 -51.38 -29.54
CA ASP A 618 -48.57 -51.65 -30.60
C ASP A 618 -49.47 -50.52 -31.12
N THR A 619 -49.16 -50.03 -32.33
CA THR A 619 -50.13 -50.10 -33.45
C THR A 619 -49.45 -50.05 -34.80
N ASN A 620 -49.63 -51.14 -35.54
CA ASN A 620 -49.71 -51.31 -37.00
C ASN A 620 -49.25 -50.19 -37.95
N ILE A 621 -48.32 -50.63 -38.79
CA ILE A 621 -48.08 -50.27 -40.18
C ILE A 621 -49.34 -49.78 -40.92
N HIS A 622 -49.28 -48.56 -41.45
CA HIS A 622 -49.74 -48.25 -42.81
C HIS A 622 -48.96 -47.02 -43.37
N PRO A 623 -48.46 -47.07 -44.61
CA PRO A 623 -47.72 -45.96 -45.22
C PRO A 623 -48.65 -45.10 -46.07
N ILE A 624 -48.65 -43.77 -45.89
CA ILE A 624 -49.20 -42.86 -46.91
C ILE A 624 -48.31 -41.61 -47.01
N TYR A 625 -47.80 -41.44 -48.23
CA TYR A 625 -47.25 -40.22 -48.83
C TYR A 625 -48.17 -39.00 -48.67
N MET A 626 -47.65 -37.89 -48.15
CA MET A 626 -47.60 -36.58 -48.83
C MET A 626 -46.74 -35.60 -48.04
#